data_AF-A0A3M6TK60-F1
#
_entry.id   AF-A0A3M6TK60-F1
#
_cell.length_a   1.000
_cell.length_b   1.000
_cell.length_c   1.000
_cell.angle_alpha   90.00
_cell.angle_beta   90.00
_cell.angle_gamma   90.00
#
_symmetry.space_group_name_H-M   'P 1'
#
loop_
_entity.id
_entity.type
_entity.pdbx_description
1 polymer ?
#
loop_
_entity_poly.entity_id
_entity_poly.type
_entity_poly.pdbx_seq_one_letter_code
_entity_poly.pdbx_strand_id
1 'polypeptide(L)'
;MLCNLSVNCDPLDTTRWIDDGRLTANGFDICLKNDVESGQTKVELHGISTSIPFYGVPDLVEVLELICEKDGGDSNSLSKCRPFKVIHYLQGEAVRVARSLSSRMNRSEVDELLSRMDKEIPLDLRKCVHDRPFFLTIAQIPE
;
A
#
# COMPACT_ATOMS: atom_id res chain seq x y z
N MET A 1 42.53 22.87 -8.84
CA MET A 1 42.36 21.97 -10.00
C MET A 1 42.12 20.58 -9.45
N LEU A 2 41.04 19.90 -9.87
CA LEU A 2 40.84 18.47 -9.60
C LEU A 2 41.11 17.75 -10.92
N CYS A 3 42.20 16.99 -10.97
CA CYS A 3 42.71 16.40 -12.20
C CYS A 3 42.19 14.97 -12.37
N ASN A 4 41.65 14.67 -13.56
CA ASN A 4 41.60 13.35 -14.19
C ASN A 4 41.25 12.14 -13.28
N LEU A 5 39.98 12.04 -12.88
CA LEU A 5 39.39 10.74 -12.50
C LEU A 5 38.73 10.12 -13.73
N SER A 6 39.52 9.43 -14.54
CA SER A 6 39.01 8.60 -15.64
C SER A 6 38.49 7.27 -15.09
N VAL A 7 37.26 7.26 -14.58
CA VAL A 7 36.57 6.04 -14.12
C VAL A 7 36.05 5.26 -15.33
N ASN A 8 36.98 4.73 -16.14
CA ASN A 8 36.68 3.73 -17.16
C ASN A 8 36.61 2.35 -16.49
N CYS A 9 35.52 2.14 -15.77
CA CYS A 9 35.06 0.82 -15.36
C CYS A 9 33.54 0.86 -15.46
N ASP A 10 32.98 0.40 -16.59
CA ASP A 10 31.59 -0.06 -16.61
C ASP A 10 31.57 -1.35 -15.78
N PRO A 11 30.94 -1.36 -14.58
CA PRO A 11 30.58 -2.62 -13.98
C PRO A 11 29.54 -3.26 -14.89
N LEU A 12 29.58 -4.58 -15.07
CA LEU A 12 28.39 -5.31 -15.50
C LEU A 12 27.25 -4.89 -14.58
N ASP A 13 26.14 -4.35 -15.12
CA ASP A 13 25.10 -3.75 -14.29
C ASP A 13 24.46 -4.83 -13.39
N THR A 14 24.91 -4.89 -12.14
CA THR A 14 24.44 -5.83 -11.13
C THR A 14 23.17 -5.35 -10.43
N THR A 15 22.59 -4.23 -10.89
CA THR A 15 21.32 -3.70 -10.38
C THR A 15 20.17 -4.64 -10.70
N ARG A 16 19.53 -5.19 -9.66
CA ARG A 16 18.35 -6.04 -9.75
C ARG A 16 17.18 -5.38 -9.04
N TRP A 17 16.21 -4.89 -9.81
CA TRP A 17 14.96 -4.34 -9.30
C TRP A 17 14.11 -5.42 -8.61
N ILE A 18 13.43 -5.07 -7.52
CA ILE A 18 12.51 -5.97 -6.81
C ILE A 18 11.07 -5.57 -7.16
N ASP A 19 10.53 -6.17 -8.21
CA ASP A 19 9.11 -6.06 -8.58
C ASP A 19 8.24 -7.00 -7.73
N ASP A 20 8.17 -6.72 -6.42
CA ASP A 20 7.17 -7.31 -5.53
C ASP A 20 5.97 -6.37 -5.41
N GLY A 21 4.79 -6.84 -5.83
CA GLY A 21 3.53 -6.09 -5.73
C GLY A 21 3.19 -5.62 -4.31
N ARG A 22 3.76 -6.23 -3.27
CA ARG A 22 3.63 -5.81 -1.86
C ARG A 22 4.49 -4.60 -1.53
N LEU A 23 5.64 -4.41 -2.18
CA LEU A 23 6.48 -3.22 -2.05
C LEU A 23 5.90 -2.07 -2.89
N THR A 24 5.67 -2.31 -4.18
CA THR A 24 5.22 -1.27 -5.12
C THR A 24 3.83 -0.73 -4.76
N ALA A 25 2.88 -1.58 -4.34
CA ALA A 25 1.56 -1.12 -3.88
C ALA A 25 1.55 -0.51 -2.47
N ASN A 26 2.66 -0.56 -1.72
CA ASN A 26 2.92 0.27 -0.53
C ASN A 26 3.73 1.54 -0.87
N GLY A 27 4.05 1.77 -2.15
CA GLY A 27 4.74 2.98 -2.61
C GLY A 27 6.25 2.95 -2.38
N PHE A 28 6.88 1.77 -2.44
CA PHE A 28 8.33 1.62 -2.48
C PHE A 28 8.80 1.04 -3.80
N ASP A 29 9.89 1.60 -4.32
CA ASP A 29 10.65 1.08 -5.46
C ASP A 29 12.11 0.92 -5.01
N ILE A 30 12.63 -0.30 -5.08
CA ILE A 30 13.94 -0.68 -4.53
C ILE A 30 14.70 -1.58 -5.49
N CYS A 31 16.02 -1.47 -5.46
CA CYS A 31 16.91 -2.34 -6.22
C CYS A 31 18.06 -2.88 -5.36
N LEU A 32 18.51 -4.08 -5.68
CA LEU A 32 19.69 -4.72 -5.13
C LEU A 32 20.89 -4.39 -6.01
N LYS A 33 22.01 -3.99 -5.43
CA LYS A 33 23.30 -3.94 -6.12
C LYS A 33 24.28 -4.86 -5.42
N ASN A 34 24.98 -5.69 -6.19
CA ASN A 34 26.05 -6.53 -5.67
C ASN A 34 27.37 -5.78 -5.83
N ASP A 35 27.97 -5.44 -4.69
CA ASP A 35 29.29 -4.85 -4.62
C ASP A 35 30.34 -5.92 -4.99
N VAL A 36 31.01 -5.71 -6.13
CA VAL A 36 31.94 -6.69 -6.71
C VAL A 36 33.26 -6.78 -5.93
N GLU A 37 33.62 -5.74 -5.16
CA GLU A 37 34.87 -5.69 -4.38
C GLU A 37 34.68 -6.25 -2.97
N SER A 38 33.56 -5.94 -2.30
CA SER A 38 33.28 -6.43 -0.94
C SER A 38 32.41 -7.70 -0.89
N GLY A 39 31.83 -8.12 -2.02
CA GLY A 39 30.91 -9.27 -2.11
C GLY A 39 29.55 -9.05 -1.44
N GLN A 40 29.24 -7.82 -1.01
CA GLN A 40 28.02 -7.51 -0.27
C GLN A 40 26.87 -7.10 -1.20
N THR A 41 25.71 -7.71 -1.03
CA THR A 41 24.45 -7.20 -1.60
C THR A 41 23.96 -6.01 -0.78
N LYS A 42 23.83 -4.84 -1.42
CA LYS A 42 23.28 -3.61 -0.85
C LYS A 42 21.89 -3.35 -1.43
N VAL A 43 20.99 -2.85 -0.60
CA VAL A 43 19.65 -2.39 -1.04
C VAL A 43 19.70 -0.88 -1.23
N GLU A 44 19.33 -0.40 -2.40
CA GLU A 44 19.07 1.02 -2.66
C GLU A 44 17.56 1.28 -2.75
N LEU A 45 17.12 2.36 -2.12
CA LEU A 45 15.75 2.84 -2.16
C LEU A 45 15.64 3.94 -3.22
N HIS A 46 15.02 3.60 -4.35
CA HIS A 46 14.95 4.47 -5.53
C HIS A 46 13.72 5.38 -5.52
N GLY A 47 12.56 4.83 -5.13
CA GLY A 47 11.28 5.54 -5.09
C GLY A 47 10.55 5.37 -3.76
N ILE A 48 9.93 6.46 -3.30
CA ILE A 48 9.10 6.52 -2.08
C ILE A 48 7.83 7.31 -2.42
N SER A 49 6.67 6.85 -1.96
CA SER A 49 5.41 7.60 -2.07
C SER A 49 5.49 8.96 -1.38
N THR A 50 5.23 10.02 -2.15
CA THR A 50 5.19 11.40 -1.66
C THR A 50 3.83 11.81 -1.09
N SER A 51 2.80 10.95 -1.17
CA SER A 51 1.46 11.23 -0.62
C SER A 51 1.41 11.15 0.91
N ILE A 52 2.24 10.29 1.51
CA ILE A 52 2.23 10.00 2.95
C ILE A 52 3.31 10.85 3.65
N PRO A 53 2.93 11.75 4.60
CA PRO A 53 3.91 12.55 5.33
C PRO A 53 4.87 11.69 6.16
N PHE A 54 6.16 12.06 6.15
CA PHE A 54 7.23 11.39 6.91
C PHE A 54 7.38 9.88 6.63
N TYR A 55 7.10 9.46 5.39
CA TYR A 55 7.25 8.07 4.93
C TYR A 55 8.68 7.82 4.41
N GLY A 56 9.27 6.67 4.72
CA GLY A 56 10.63 6.34 4.26
C GLY A 56 11.19 5.03 4.81
N VAL A 57 12.51 4.96 5.01
CA VAL A 57 13.23 3.72 5.38
C VAL A 57 12.63 2.96 6.59
N PRO A 58 12.19 3.60 7.69
CA PRO A 58 11.57 2.86 8.80
C PRO A 58 10.28 2.13 8.40
N ASP A 59 9.50 2.72 7.50
CA ASP A 59 8.25 2.14 6.98
C ASP A 59 8.53 1.04 5.95
N LEU A 60 9.64 1.12 5.21
CA LEU A 60 10.13 0.03 4.35
C LEU A 60 10.55 -1.18 5.19
N VAL A 61 11.19 -0.96 6.34
CA VAL A 61 11.53 -2.04 7.29
C VAL A 61 10.23 -2.70 7.80
N GLU A 62 9.23 -1.92 8.22
CA GLU A 62 7.92 -2.45 8.63
C GLU A 62 7.26 -3.30 7.52
N VAL A 63 7.32 -2.88 6.24
CA VAL A 63 6.81 -3.68 5.11
C VAL A 63 7.58 -4.99 4.93
N LEU A 64 8.92 -4.96 5.02
CA LEU A 64 9.75 -6.14 4.87
C LEU A 64 9.57 -7.12 6.04
N GLU A 65 9.38 -6.62 7.26
CA GLU A 65 9.02 -7.43 8.45
C GLU A 65 7.64 -8.07 8.27
N LEU A 66 6.60 -7.29 7.89
CA LEU A 66 5.25 -7.80 7.63
C LEU A 66 5.18 -8.81 6.48
N ILE A 67 6.11 -8.75 5.52
CA ILE A 67 6.32 -9.78 4.49
C ILE A 67 6.90 -11.03 5.14
N CYS A 68 8.12 -10.93 5.70
CA CYS A 68 8.90 -12.06 6.20
C CYS A 68 8.22 -12.84 7.34
N GLU A 69 7.51 -12.16 8.25
CA GLU A 69 6.83 -12.80 9.38
C GLU A 69 5.77 -13.83 8.96
N LYS A 70 5.23 -13.75 7.75
CA LYS A 70 4.08 -14.56 7.30
C LYS A 70 4.42 -15.54 6.18
N ASP A 71 5.62 -15.49 5.61
CA ASP A 71 6.04 -16.38 4.51
C ASP A 71 6.23 -17.86 4.95
N GLY A 72 5.88 -18.20 6.20
CA GLY A 72 5.69 -19.59 6.68
C GLY A 72 4.41 -20.28 6.19
N GLY A 73 3.54 -19.61 5.41
CA GLY A 73 2.38 -20.25 4.77
C GLY A 73 1.60 -19.34 3.81
N ASP A 74 1.58 -19.75 2.54
CA ASP A 74 0.69 -19.33 1.44
C ASP A 74 0.23 -17.86 1.36
N SER A 75 0.79 -17.15 0.36
CA SER A 75 0.24 -15.91 -0.22
C SER A 75 -0.12 -14.84 0.81
N ASN A 76 0.90 -14.20 1.37
CA ASN A 76 0.73 -13.09 2.30
C ASN A 76 0.06 -11.89 1.58
N SER A 77 -1.26 -11.79 1.72
CA SER A 77 -2.11 -10.84 1.00
C SER A 77 -1.71 -9.39 1.28
N LEU A 78 -1.72 -8.53 0.24
CA LEU A 78 -1.31 -7.12 0.32
C LEU A 78 -1.86 -6.36 1.53
N SER A 79 -3.12 -6.64 1.92
CA SER A 79 -3.78 -6.08 3.11
C SER A 79 -3.03 -6.31 4.43
N LYS A 80 -2.36 -7.47 4.59
CA LYS A 80 -1.54 -7.84 5.76
C LYS A 80 -0.13 -7.22 5.70
N CYS A 81 0.31 -6.83 4.51
CA CYS A 81 1.63 -6.26 4.25
C CYS A 81 1.64 -4.72 4.31
N ARG A 82 0.53 -4.08 4.70
CA ARG A 82 0.45 -2.61 4.74
C ARG A 82 0.97 -2.08 6.09
N PRO A 83 1.94 -1.16 6.10
CA PRO A 83 2.48 -0.59 7.32
C PRO A 83 1.48 0.39 7.94
N PHE A 84 1.63 0.66 9.22
CA PHE A 84 0.71 1.46 10.03
C PHE A 84 0.38 2.82 9.39
N LYS A 85 1.38 3.53 8.82
CA LYS A 85 1.17 4.82 8.16
C LYS A 85 0.31 4.73 6.89
N VAL A 86 0.46 3.67 6.09
CA VAL A 86 -0.35 3.49 4.87
C VAL A 86 -1.81 3.20 5.24
N ILE A 87 -2.04 2.35 6.25
CA ILE A 87 -3.40 2.10 6.77
C ILE A 87 -4.03 3.41 7.25
N HIS A 88 -3.28 4.22 8.01
CA HIS A 88 -3.78 5.49 8.56
C HIS A 88 -3.99 6.58 7.50
N TYR A 89 -3.17 6.66 6.42
CA TYR A 89 -3.57 7.48 5.28
C TYR A 89 -4.85 6.92 4.69
N LEU A 90 -4.92 5.66 4.24
CA LEU A 90 -6.09 5.14 3.52
C LEU A 90 -7.41 5.35 4.29
N GLN A 91 -7.38 5.21 5.62
CA GLN A 91 -8.49 5.57 6.51
C GLN A 91 -8.83 7.07 6.50
N GLY A 92 -7.84 7.96 6.48
CA GLY A 92 -8.00 9.41 6.32
C GLY A 92 -8.38 9.86 4.90
N GLU A 93 -7.82 9.24 3.85
CA GLU A 93 -8.15 9.48 2.44
C GLU A 93 -9.64 9.17 2.23
N ALA A 94 -10.12 8.03 2.75
CA ALA A 94 -11.53 7.64 2.71
C ALA A 94 -12.45 8.64 3.45
N VAL A 95 -12.04 9.14 4.63
CA VAL A 95 -12.81 10.17 5.35
C VAL A 95 -12.82 11.50 4.60
N ARG A 96 -11.73 11.89 3.93
CA ARG A 96 -11.67 13.09 3.09
C ARG A 96 -12.62 12.97 1.89
N VAL A 97 -12.58 11.84 1.17
CA VAL A 97 -13.49 11.57 0.05
C VAL A 97 -14.94 11.57 0.52
N ALA A 98 -15.29 10.83 1.57
CA ALA A 98 -16.65 10.76 2.09
C ALA A 98 -17.21 12.14 2.51
N ARG A 99 -16.36 13.04 3.03
CA ARG A 99 -16.74 14.44 3.37
C ARG A 99 -16.86 15.38 2.17
N SER A 100 -16.32 15.01 1.01
CA SER A 100 -16.46 15.78 -0.24
C SER A 100 -17.74 15.45 -1.02
N LEU A 101 -18.41 14.34 -0.67
CA LEU A 101 -19.68 13.94 -1.27
C LEU A 101 -20.86 14.72 -0.66
N SER A 102 -21.93 14.89 -1.45
CA SER A 102 -23.19 15.46 -0.96
C SER A 102 -23.82 14.53 0.09
N SER A 103 -24.20 15.07 1.24
CA SER A 103 -25.04 14.38 2.23
C SER A 103 -26.51 14.27 1.81
N ARG A 104 -26.90 14.93 0.71
CA ARG A 104 -28.21 14.79 0.07
C ARG A 104 -28.04 13.93 -1.17
N MET A 105 -28.70 12.78 -1.18
CA MET A 105 -28.82 11.89 -2.33
C MET A 105 -30.31 11.74 -2.67
N ASN A 106 -30.62 11.71 -3.96
CA ASN A 106 -31.93 11.33 -4.47
C ASN A 106 -32.04 9.80 -4.58
N ARG A 107 -33.25 9.28 -4.78
CA ARG A 107 -33.50 7.83 -4.83
C ARG A 107 -32.60 7.10 -5.84
N SER A 108 -32.41 7.64 -7.04
CA SER A 108 -31.59 6.98 -8.07
C SER A 108 -30.12 6.90 -7.69
N GLU A 109 -29.59 7.91 -6.99
CA GLU A 109 -28.21 7.91 -6.48
C GLU A 109 -28.03 6.89 -5.35
N VAL A 110 -29.06 6.67 -4.51
CA VAL A 110 -29.05 5.65 -3.46
C VAL A 110 -29.14 4.24 -4.08
N ASP A 111 -30.08 4.03 -5.01
CA ASP A 111 -30.27 2.76 -5.72
C ASP A 111 -28.98 2.39 -6.51
N GLU A 112 -28.30 3.37 -7.13
CA GLU A 112 -26.99 3.18 -7.77
C GLU A 112 -25.87 2.86 -6.77
N LEU A 113 -25.76 3.60 -5.66
CA LEU A 113 -24.73 3.38 -4.64
C LEU A 113 -24.83 1.96 -4.04
N LEU A 114 -26.04 1.51 -3.73
CA LEU A 114 -26.29 0.14 -3.25
C LEU A 114 -25.92 -0.89 -4.32
N SER A 115 -26.36 -0.67 -5.57
CA SER A 115 -26.03 -1.56 -6.70
C SER A 115 -24.53 -1.62 -7.01
N ARG A 116 -23.77 -0.55 -6.76
CA ARG A 116 -22.30 -0.53 -6.90
C ARG A 116 -21.64 -1.25 -5.73
N MET A 117 -22.06 -0.97 -4.50
CA MET A 117 -21.57 -1.66 -3.29
C MET A 117 -21.73 -3.18 -3.41
N ASP A 118 -22.85 -3.69 -3.92
CA ASP A 118 -23.10 -5.12 -4.11
C ASP A 118 -22.31 -5.78 -5.26
N LYS A 119 -21.69 -4.99 -6.14
CA LYS A 119 -20.79 -5.46 -7.21
C LYS A 119 -19.31 -5.40 -6.82
N GLU A 120 -18.93 -4.37 -6.07
CA GLU A 120 -17.52 -4.04 -5.77
C GLU A 120 -17.06 -4.54 -4.40
N ILE A 121 -17.98 -4.78 -3.45
CA ILE A 121 -17.64 -5.19 -2.08
C ILE A 121 -18.24 -6.58 -1.79
N PRO A 122 -17.41 -7.58 -1.40
CA PRO A 122 -17.87 -8.91 -1.01
C PRO A 122 -18.95 -8.90 0.09
N LEU A 123 -19.86 -9.86 0.04
CA LEU A 123 -21.03 -9.94 0.92
C LEU A 123 -20.69 -10.19 2.41
N ASP A 124 -19.50 -10.74 2.68
CA ASP A 124 -18.90 -10.90 4.00
C ASP A 124 -18.23 -9.61 4.51
N LEU A 125 -17.80 -8.72 3.62
CA LEU A 125 -17.05 -7.50 3.93
C LEU A 125 -17.95 -6.26 4.08
N ARG A 126 -19.06 -6.37 4.83
CA ARG A 126 -20.02 -5.27 5.04
C ARG A 126 -19.58 -4.24 6.10
N LYS A 127 -18.29 -3.88 6.10
CA LYS A 127 -17.67 -2.91 7.01
C LYS A 127 -16.78 -1.92 6.25
N CYS A 128 -16.66 -0.71 6.76
CA CYS A 128 -15.69 0.27 6.24
C CYS A 128 -14.25 -0.08 6.64
N VAL A 129 -13.27 0.64 6.06
CA VAL A 129 -11.84 0.55 6.38
C VAL A 129 -11.46 0.92 7.83
N HIS A 130 -12.45 1.23 8.68
CA HIS A 130 -12.34 1.51 10.11
C HIS A 130 -13.16 0.51 10.96
N ASP A 131 -13.45 -0.68 10.41
CA ASP A 131 -14.21 -1.80 11.01
C ASP A 131 -15.67 -1.52 11.42
N ARG A 132 -16.24 -0.37 11.05
CA ARG A 132 -17.63 -0.02 11.35
C ARG A 132 -18.58 -0.66 10.33
N PRO A 133 -19.72 -1.26 10.74
CA PRO A 133 -20.67 -1.83 9.81
C PRO A 133 -21.32 -0.75 8.92
N PHE A 134 -21.63 -1.09 7.66
CA PHE A 134 -22.37 -0.18 6.78
C PHE A 134 -23.84 -0.02 7.16
N PHE A 135 -24.43 -1.07 7.75
CA PHE A 135 -25.85 -1.14 8.09
C PHE A 135 -26.08 -1.25 9.59
N LEU A 136 -27.15 -0.61 10.08
CA LEU A 136 -27.62 -0.68 11.45
C LEU A 136 -29.11 -1.02 11.44
N THR A 137 -29.50 -2.07 12.15
CA THR A 137 -30.92 -2.47 12.26
C THR A 137 -31.67 -1.48 13.15
N ILE A 138 -32.62 -0.73 12.58
CA ILE A 138 -33.40 0.28 13.31
C ILE A 138 -34.57 -0.37 14.06
N ALA A 139 -35.27 -1.30 13.42
CA ALA A 139 -36.38 -2.08 13.99
C ALA A 139 -36.51 -3.42 13.25
N GLN A 140 -37.19 -4.38 13.88
CA GLN A 140 -37.76 -5.54 13.19
C GLN A 140 -39.26 -5.29 13.02
N ILE A 141 -39.79 -5.54 11.83
CA ILE A 141 -41.22 -5.43 11.53
C ILE A 141 -41.80 -6.85 11.56
N PRO A 142 -42.81 -7.15 12.41
CA PRO A 142 -43.51 -8.43 12.37
C PRO A 142 -44.24 -8.65 11.04
N GLU A 143 -44.45 -9.92 10.68
CA GLU A 143 -45.35 -10.35 9.60
C GLU A 143 -46.83 -10.10 9.95
#